data_AF-A0A1M5V1V4-F1
#
_entry.id   AF-A0A1M5V1V4-F1
#
_cell.length_a   1.000
_cell.length_b   1.000
_cell.length_c   1.000
_cell.angle_alpha   90.00
_cell.angle_beta   90.00
_cell.angle_gamma   90.00
#
_symmetry.space_group_name_H-M   'P 1'
#
loop_
_entity.id
_entity.type
_entity.pdbx_description
1 polymer ?
#
loop_
_entity_poly.entity_id
_entity_poly.type
_entity_poly.pdbx_seq_one_letter_code
_entity_poly.pdbx_strand_id
1 'polypeptide(L)'
;MIRNILNLEKQGLKNYSHCNLNCLGSGVFNLGSMACNCKNIDFGSEENFAQQIMVDIPSHMEGYKQARFKEGLSDKICIDPCIIDEVKELWSLGIETHGCCCGHNKTESFVNVHEKDIEKMLSLGYVQNHPDKSRKDTFRLKSV
;
A
#
# COMPACT_ATOMS: atom_id res chain seq x y z
N MET A 1 -10.18 -53.87 -11.65
CA MET A 1 -10.71 -54.02 -10.27
C MET A 1 -10.11 -52.87 -9.46
N ILE A 2 -10.76 -51.70 -9.40
CA ILE A 2 -11.88 -51.30 -8.51
C ILE A 2 -11.41 -51.03 -7.07
N ARG A 3 -11.33 -49.72 -6.75
CA ARG A 3 -11.83 -48.99 -5.55
C ARG A 3 -11.14 -49.28 -4.20
N ASN A 4 -11.00 -48.39 -3.21
CA ASN A 4 -11.63 -47.10 -2.88
C ASN A 4 -10.87 -46.55 -1.63
N ILE A 5 -10.49 -45.27 -1.52
CA ILE A 5 -11.26 -44.10 -0.98
C ILE A 5 -10.98 -43.78 0.51
N LEU A 6 -10.50 -42.53 0.69
CA LEU A 6 -10.80 -41.50 1.70
C LEU A 6 -9.93 -41.24 2.96
N ASN A 7 -9.59 -39.95 3.02
CA ASN A 7 -9.69 -38.99 4.13
C ASN A 7 -8.66 -39.04 5.26
N LEU A 8 -7.93 -37.92 5.40
CA LEU A 8 -8.24 -36.91 6.43
C LEU A 8 -7.44 -35.61 6.15
N GLU A 9 -8.02 -34.73 5.35
CA GLU A 9 -7.78 -33.28 5.46
C GLU A 9 -8.57 -32.75 6.66
N LYS A 10 -8.00 -31.83 7.45
CA LYS A 10 -8.63 -30.58 7.92
C LYS A 10 -7.80 -29.90 9.02
N GLN A 11 -7.87 -28.57 9.02
CA GLN A 11 -7.45 -27.57 10.03
C GLN A 11 -6.05 -26.97 9.76
N GLY A 12 -5.88 -25.70 9.35
CA GLY A 12 -6.80 -24.56 9.42
C GLY A 12 -6.36 -23.39 8.55
N LEU A 13 -6.71 -23.45 7.26
CA LEU A 13 -6.99 -22.26 6.45
C LEU A 13 -8.26 -21.62 7.01
N LYS A 14 -8.11 -20.56 7.80
CA LYS A 14 -9.24 -19.76 8.29
C LYS A 14 -9.44 -18.53 7.40
N ASN A 15 -10.49 -18.65 6.57
CA ASN A 15 -11.47 -17.60 6.26
C ASN A 15 -11.09 -16.53 5.22
N TYR A 16 -10.92 -16.95 3.97
CA TYR A 16 -11.46 -16.18 2.84
C TYR A 16 -12.92 -16.57 2.69
N SER A 17 -13.86 -15.72 3.15
CA SER A 17 -15.28 -15.97 2.92
C SER A 17 -15.64 -15.62 1.48
N HIS A 18 -15.98 -16.66 0.71
CA HIS A 18 -16.95 -16.66 -0.39
C HIS A 18 -16.91 -15.49 -1.39
N CYS A 19 -16.17 -15.69 -2.49
CA CYS A 19 -16.58 -15.17 -3.78
C CYS A 19 -17.61 -16.15 -4.36
N ASN A 20 -18.89 -15.76 -4.37
CA ASN A 20 -19.94 -16.49 -5.07
C ASN A 20 -20.06 -15.87 -6.48
N LEU A 21 -19.49 -16.54 -7.49
CA LEU A 21 -19.71 -16.20 -8.89
C LEU A 21 -21.18 -16.47 -9.22
N ASN A 22 -21.97 -15.40 -9.37
CA ASN A 22 -23.12 -15.31 -10.29
C ASN A 22 -23.73 -13.89 -10.27
N CYS A 23 -22.97 -12.89 -10.72
CA CYS A 23 -23.55 -11.62 -11.19
C CYS A 23 -22.68 -11.07 -12.32
N LEU A 24 -23.12 -11.28 -13.57
CA LEU A 24 -22.71 -10.45 -14.69
C LEU A 24 -23.28 -9.05 -14.44
N GLY A 25 -22.44 -8.13 -14.00
CA GLY A 25 -22.81 -6.73 -13.77
C GLY A 25 -21.63 -5.94 -13.22
N SER A 26 -20.99 -5.17 -14.08
CA SER A 26 -20.23 -3.95 -13.77
C SER A 26 -19.48 -3.95 -12.42
N GLY A 27 -18.36 -4.66 -12.35
CA GLY A 27 -17.53 -4.77 -11.15
C GLY A 27 -16.86 -3.46 -10.76
N VAL A 28 -17.54 -2.65 -9.94
CA VAL A 28 -16.91 -1.64 -9.10
C VAL A 28 -16.50 -2.36 -7.82
N PHE A 29 -15.22 -2.68 -7.66
CA PHE A 29 -14.70 -3.20 -6.39
C PHE A 29 -14.87 -2.11 -5.33
N ASN A 30 -15.81 -2.32 -4.41
CA ASN A 30 -16.01 -1.46 -3.25
C ASN A 30 -14.94 -1.82 -2.20
N LEU A 31 -13.73 -1.28 -2.39
CA LEU A 31 -12.70 -1.21 -1.36
C LEU A 31 -13.22 -0.23 -0.30
N GLY A 32 -13.77 -0.76 0.79
CA GLY A 32 -14.18 0.06 1.93
C GLY A 32 -12.99 0.92 2.36
N SER A 33 -13.14 2.24 2.26
CA SER A 33 -12.21 3.23 2.81
C SER A 33 -11.97 2.88 4.29
N MET A 34 -10.78 2.35 4.58
CA MET A 34 -10.31 2.18 5.95
C MET A 34 -9.75 3.52 6.38
N ALA A 35 -10.65 4.38 6.89
CA ALA A 35 -10.30 5.67 7.46
C ALA A 35 -9.07 5.58 8.39
N CYS A 36 -8.32 6.69 8.48
CA CYS A 36 -7.08 6.73 9.23
C CYS A 36 -7.36 6.48 10.72
N ASN A 37 -6.66 5.50 11.30
CA ASN A 37 -6.87 5.07 12.69
C ASN A 37 -5.94 5.76 13.71
N CYS A 38 -5.18 6.77 13.28
CA CYS A 38 -4.27 7.50 14.17
C CYS A 38 -5.04 8.29 15.24
N LYS A 39 -4.64 8.17 16.51
CA LYS A 39 -5.28 8.87 17.64
C LYS A 39 -4.29 9.81 18.31
N ASN A 40 -4.57 11.12 18.26
CA ASN A 40 -3.79 12.17 18.94
C ASN A 40 -2.29 12.15 18.61
N ILE A 41 -1.94 11.92 17.34
CA ILE A 41 -0.54 11.89 16.90
C ILE A 41 -0.15 13.24 16.32
N ASP A 42 0.83 13.88 16.92
CA ASP A 42 1.44 15.10 16.41
C ASP A 42 2.53 14.79 15.37
N PHE A 43 2.68 15.67 14.39
CA PHE A 43 3.71 15.49 13.37
C PHE A 43 5.09 15.61 14.02
N GLY A 44 5.96 14.62 13.76
CA GLY A 44 7.30 14.57 14.32
C GLY A 44 7.37 14.23 15.81
N SER A 45 6.25 13.82 16.43
CA SER A 45 6.27 13.29 17.80
C SER A 45 6.88 11.88 17.86
N GLU A 46 7.29 11.43 19.04
CA GLU A 46 7.83 10.07 19.21
C GLU A 46 6.79 9.00 18.82
N GLU A 47 5.52 9.24 19.16
CA GLU A 47 4.40 8.35 18.81
C GLU A 47 4.17 8.27 17.31
N ASN A 48 4.45 9.36 16.58
CA ASN A 48 4.39 9.38 15.11
C ASN A 48 5.33 8.35 14.51
N PHE A 49 6.56 8.30 14.99
CA PHE A 49 7.57 7.35 14.52
C PHE A 49 7.35 5.95 15.08
N ALA A 50 6.95 5.82 16.35
CA ALA A 50 6.81 4.55 17.03
C ALA A 50 5.72 3.64 16.44
N GLN A 51 4.67 4.20 15.85
CA GLN A 51 3.61 3.41 15.22
C GLN A 51 3.98 2.89 13.82
N GLN A 52 5.05 3.40 13.21
CA GLN A 52 5.40 3.01 11.84
C GLN A 52 5.87 1.56 11.81
N ILE A 53 5.54 0.86 10.73
CA ILE A 53 5.98 -0.52 10.51
C ILE A 53 7.15 -0.54 9.55
N MET A 54 8.17 -1.32 9.90
CA MET A 54 9.34 -1.55 9.05
C MET A 54 9.04 -2.69 8.07
N VAL A 55 9.20 -2.43 6.78
CA VAL A 55 9.01 -3.41 5.72
C VAL A 55 10.22 -3.45 4.80
N ASP A 56 10.43 -4.59 4.15
CA ASP A 56 11.47 -4.75 3.14
C ASP A 56 11.12 -3.97 1.87
N ILE A 57 12.12 -3.32 1.27
CA ILE A 57 11.97 -2.71 -0.06
C ILE A 57 11.75 -3.83 -1.09
N PRO A 58 10.70 -3.75 -1.93
CA PRO A 58 10.41 -4.81 -2.90
C PRO A 58 11.48 -4.86 -4.00
N SER A 59 11.67 -6.05 -4.59
CA SER A 59 12.76 -6.31 -5.53
C SER A 59 12.71 -5.47 -6.81
N HIS A 60 11.52 -5.02 -7.25
CA HIS A 60 11.41 -4.15 -8.42
C HIS A 60 11.93 -2.73 -8.17
N MET A 61 12.14 -2.36 -6.90
CA MET A 61 12.71 -1.08 -6.47
C MET A 61 14.21 -1.18 -6.15
N GLU A 62 14.95 -2.07 -6.81
CA GLU A 62 16.38 -2.31 -6.54
C GLU A 62 17.23 -1.03 -6.70
N GLY A 63 16.91 -0.18 -7.68
CA GLY A 63 17.60 1.11 -7.84
C GLY A 63 17.46 2.02 -6.61
N TYR A 64 16.26 2.08 -6.02
CA TYR A 64 16.00 2.82 -4.78
C TYR A 64 16.73 2.19 -3.59
N LYS A 65 16.76 0.85 -3.51
CA LYS A 65 17.51 0.12 -2.48
C LYS A 65 19.02 0.43 -2.54
N GLN A 66 19.61 0.44 -3.74
CA GLN A 66 21.03 0.76 -3.92
C GLN A 66 21.35 2.23 -3.60
N ALA A 67 20.46 3.16 -3.97
CA ALA A 67 20.60 4.57 -3.61
C ALA A 67 20.63 4.74 -2.08
N ARG A 68 19.75 4.06 -1.35
CA ARG A 68 19.74 4.07 0.13
C ARG A 68 21.03 3.52 0.74
N PHE A 69 21.54 2.40 0.22
CA PHE A 69 22.81 1.85 0.72
C PHE A 69 23.99 2.80 0.53
N LYS A 70 24.03 3.54 -0.59
CA LYS A 70 25.05 4.56 -0.83
C LYS A 70 25.04 5.67 0.22
N GLU A 71 23.86 6.00 0.74
CA GLU A 71 23.66 6.95 1.83
C GLU A 71 23.81 6.32 3.24
N GLY A 72 24.24 5.06 3.33
CA GLY A 72 24.42 4.34 4.60
C GLY A 72 23.11 3.90 5.27
N LEU A 73 21.99 3.88 4.53
CA LEU A 73 20.68 3.47 5.03
C LEU A 73 20.43 1.97 4.81
N SER A 74 19.50 1.40 5.58
CA SER A 74 19.08 -0.01 5.42
C SER A 74 18.15 -0.23 4.22
N ASP A 75 17.96 -1.50 3.88
CA ASP A 75 17.00 -1.96 2.87
C ASP A 75 15.56 -2.09 3.37
N LYS A 76 15.29 -1.55 4.56
CA LYS A 76 13.96 -1.43 5.11
C LYS A 76 13.50 0.02 5.09
N ILE A 77 12.19 0.20 4.96
CA ILE A 77 11.50 1.48 5.02
C ILE A 77 10.35 1.42 6.02
N CYS A 78 10.06 2.57 6.61
CA CYS A 78 8.94 2.74 7.52
C CYS A 78 7.69 3.18 6.75
N ILE A 79 6.54 2.61 7.09
CA ILE A 79 5.23 2.95 6.50
C ILE A 79 4.20 3.07 7.61
N ASP A 80 3.28 4.02 7.47
CA ASP A 80 2.14 4.14 8.37
C ASP A 80 1.21 2.92 8.25
N PRO A 81 0.84 2.25 9.36
CA PRO A 81 -0.03 1.07 9.31
C PRO A 81 -1.38 1.30 8.62
N CYS A 82 -1.87 2.55 8.62
CA CYS A 82 -3.15 2.91 8.02
C CYS A 82 -3.17 2.75 6.49
N ILE A 83 -2.02 2.77 5.82
CA ILE A 83 -1.93 2.80 4.34
C ILE A 83 -1.09 1.66 3.77
N ILE A 84 -0.61 0.74 4.61
CA ILE A 84 0.32 -0.30 4.17
C ILE A 84 -0.25 -1.20 3.08
N ASP A 85 -1.54 -1.53 3.17
CA ASP A 85 -2.18 -2.43 2.20
C ASP A 85 -2.25 -1.77 0.81
N GLU A 86 -2.60 -0.49 0.75
CA GLU A 86 -2.61 0.27 -0.51
C GLU A 86 -1.20 0.45 -1.08
N VAL A 87 -0.19 0.73 -0.23
CA VAL A 87 1.20 0.83 -0.69
C VAL A 87 1.71 -0.52 -1.23
N LYS A 88 1.39 -1.63 -0.56
CA LYS A 88 1.72 -2.98 -1.04
C LYS A 88 0.97 -3.34 -2.33
N GLU A 89 -0.26 -2.88 -2.49
CA GLU A 89 -1.02 -3.04 -3.75
C GLU A 89 -0.29 -2.31 -4.89
N LEU A 90 0.10 -1.04 -4.68
CA LEU A 90 0.90 -0.28 -5.65
C LEU A 90 2.21 -1.01 -6.01
N TRP A 91 2.89 -1.57 -5.01
CA TRP A 91 4.10 -2.37 -5.23
C TRP A 91 3.81 -3.65 -6.01
N SER A 92 2.69 -4.33 -5.76
CA SER A 92 2.29 -5.53 -6.52
C SER A 92 2.00 -5.21 -7.99
N LEU A 93 1.59 -3.98 -8.27
CA LEU A 93 1.45 -3.45 -9.62
C LEU A 93 2.80 -3.04 -10.23
N GLY A 94 3.90 -3.08 -9.49
CA GLY A 94 5.23 -2.68 -9.95
C GLY A 94 5.47 -1.17 -9.93
N ILE A 95 4.69 -0.41 -9.17
CA ILE A 95 4.90 1.03 -8.97
C ILE A 95 5.98 1.23 -7.91
N GLU A 96 6.90 2.17 -8.15
CA GLU A 96 7.94 2.54 -7.21
C GLU A 96 7.47 3.72 -6.36
N THR A 97 7.57 3.62 -5.03
CA THR A 97 7.17 4.68 -4.08
C THR A 97 8.38 5.21 -3.31
N HIS A 98 8.43 6.52 -3.05
CA HIS A 98 9.58 7.17 -2.41
C HIS A 98 9.28 7.84 -1.06
N GLY A 99 8.00 7.99 -0.72
CA GLY A 99 7.54 8.55 0.55
C GLY A 99 6.02 8.48 0.65
N CYS A 100 5.47 8.32 1.86
CA CYS A 100 4.03 8.28 2.06
C CYS A 100 3.65 8.66 3.48
N CYS A 101 2.42 9.12 3.67
CA CYS A 101 1.84 9.35 4.98
C CYS A 101 0.32 9.21 4.91
N CYS A 102 -0.29 8.68 5.97
CA CYS A 102 -1.74 8.59 6.09
C CYS A 102 -2.41 9.94 6.44
N GLY A 103 -1.62 10.98 6.70
CA GLY A 103 -2.10 12.32 7.07
C GLY A 103 -2.52 12.46 8.53
N HIS A 104 -2.49 11.36 9.31
CA HIS A 104 -2.79 11.31 10.75
C HIS A 104 -4.07 12.06 11.17
N ASN A 105 -5.13 11.98 10.36
CA ASN A 105 -6.40 12.71 10.57
C ASN A 105 -6.26 14.25 10.61
N LYS A 106 -5.15 14.79 10.13
CA LYS A 106 -4.81 16.22 10.16
C LYS A 106 -4.62 16.83 8.78
N THR A 107 -4.13 16.04 7.83
CA THR A 107 -3.95 16.44 6.43
C THR A 107 -4.45 15.34 5.51
N GLU A 108 -4.51 15.63 4.21
CA GLU A 108 -4.73 14.58 3.22
C GLU A 108 -3.58 13.57 3.25
N SER A 109 -3.93 12.31 3.02
CA SER A 109 -2.98 11.22 2.81
C SER A 109 -2.28 11.37 1.47
N PHE A 110 -1.03 10.90 1.39
CA PHE A 110 -0.29 10.97 0.14
C PHE A 110 0.70 9.81 -0.03
N VAL A 111 1.07 9.59 -1.29
CA VAL A 111 2.22 8.79 -1.71
C VAL A 111 2.99 9.53 -2.81
N ASN A 112 4.32 9.50 -2.71
CA ASN A 112 5.23 9.94 -3.75
C ASN A 112 5.66 8.73 -4.57
N VAL A 113 5.64 8.86 -5.89
CA VAL A 113 6.03 7.79 -6.83
C VAL A 113 7.24 8.18 -7.67
N HIS A 114 7.89 7.22 -8.31
CA HIS A 114 8.90 7.54 -9.31
C HIS A 114 8.24 8.20 -10.54
N GLU A 115 8.93 9.14 -11.20
CA GLU A 115 8.42 9.89 -12.36
C GLU A 115 7.84 8.98 -13.48
N LYS A 116 8.50 7.86 -13.78
CA LYS A 116 8.06 6.86 -14.75
C LYS A 116 6.68 6.26 -14.46
N ASP A 117 6.24 6.29 -13.20
CA ASP A 117 4.98 5.69 -12.76
C ASP A 117 3.82 6.69 -12.69
N ILE A 118 4.06 7.98 -12.97
CA ILE A 118 3.03 9.04 -12.92
C ILE A 118 1.84 8.72 -13.83
N GLU A 119 2.08 8.39 -15.09
CA GLU A 119 1.01 8.07 -16.04
C GLU A 119 0.22 6.82 -15.63
N LYS A 120 0.91 5.85 -15.01
CA LYS A 120 0.28 4.65 -14.48
C LYS A 120 -0.62 4.97 -13.29
N MET A 121 -0.17 5.81 -12.36
CA MET A 121 -0.99 6.30 -11.24
C MET A 121 -2.26 7.00 -11.74
N LEU A 122 -2.13 7.89 -12.72
CA LEU A 122 -3.26 8.57 -13.35
C LEU A 122 -4.23 7.58 -14.01
N SER A 123 -3.72 6.59 -14.74
CA SER A 123 -4.54 5.55 -15.38
C SER A 123 -5.30 4.67 -14.38
N LEU A 124 -4.73 4.48 -13.18
CA LEU A 124 -5.36 3.79 -12.06
C LEU A 124 -6.39 4.67 -11.34
N GLY A 125 -6.57 5.93 -11.76
CA GLY A 125 -7.53 6.86 -11.17
C GLY A 125 -7.07 7.50 -9.87
N TYR A 126 -5.76 7.54 -9.60
CA TYR A 126 -5.22 8.33 -8.49
C TYR A 126 -5.24 9.83 -8.83
N VAL A 127 -5.44 10.66 -7.81
CA VAL A 127 -5.50 12.12 -7.97
C VAL A 127 -4.17 12.73 -7.55
N GLN A 128 -3.52 13.43 -8.46
CA GLN A 128 -2.28 14.14 -8.16
C GLN A 128 -2.56 15.35 -7.25
N ASN A 129 -1.85 15.46 -6.13
CA ASN A 129 -1.96 16.61 -5.24
C ASN A 129 -0.64 16.89 -4.51
N HIS A 130 0.12 17.88 -4.99
CA HIS A 130 1.28 18.41 -4.28
C HIS A 130 1.10 19.92 -4.01
N PRO A 131 1.57 20.45 -2.86
CA PRO A 131 1.57 21.88 -2.57
C PRO A 131 2.38 22.68 -3.60
N ASP A 132 3.60 22.24 -3.91
CA ASP A 132 4.40 22.75 -5.03
C ASP A 132 3.87 22.17 -6.35
N LYS A 133 3.34 23.06 -7.20
CA LYS A 133 2.70 22.70 -8.48
C LYS A 133 3.69 22.26 -9.56
N SER A 134 4.99 22.48 -9.37
CA SER A 134 6.02 21.96 -10.28
C SER A 134 6.22 20.44 -10.11
N ARG A 135 5.91 19.91 -8.93
CA ARG A 135 6.02 18.48 -8.63
C ARG A 135 4.79 17.71 -9.10
N LYS A 136 5.04 16.61 -9.80
CA LYS A 136 4.00 15.74 -10.37
C LYS A 136 3.91 14.35 -9.77
N ASP A 137 4.79 14.04 -8.83
CA ASP A 137 5.00 12.72 -8.30
C ASP A 137 4.15 12.40 -7.07
N THR A 138 3.31 13.33 -6.60
CA THR A 138 2.53 13.15 -5.37
C THR A 138 1.06 12.92 -5.66
N PHE A 139 0.55 11.83 -5.12
CA PHE A 139 -0.83 11.38 -5.31
C PHE A 139 -1.53 11.19 -3.98
N ARG A 140 -2.81 11.53 -3.94
CA ARG A 140 -3.70 11.23 -2.82
C ARG A 140 -4.02 9.73 -2.80
N LEU A 141 -3.87 9.11 -1.63
CA LEU A 141 -4.25 7.72 -1.41
C LEU A 141 -5.79 7.58 -1.33
N LYS A 142 -6.30 6.41 -1.72
CA LYS A 142 -7.74 6.12 -1.80
C LYS A 142 -8.28 5.46 -0.53
N SER A 143 -7.42 4.79 0.24
CA SER A 143 -7.82 4.03 1.43
C SER A 143 -8.28 4.91 2.59
N VAL A 144 -7.82 6.17 2.66
CA VAL A 144 -7.89 7.06 3.83
C VAL A 144 -8.62 8.36 3.60
#